data_AF-A0A942J8U2-F1
#
_entry.id   AF-A0A942J8U2-F1
#
_cell.length_a   1.000
_cell.length_b   1.000
_cell.length_c   1.000
_cell.angle_alpha   90.00
_cell.angle_beta   90.00
_cell.angle_gamma   90.00
#
_symmetry.space_group_name_H-M   'P 1'
#
loop_
_entity.id
_entity.type
_entity.pdbx_description
1 polymer ?
#
loop_
_entity_poly.entity_id
_entity_poly.type
_entity_poly.pdbx_seq_one_letter_code
_entity_poly.pdbx_strand_id
1 'polypeptide(L)' 'RYRMRYDYFRSLGLCVGSGVVEAGCRVVIGQRLKQSGMFWSLNGANAIIALRSSLLSGRFDDFWTRYRANNCPKQTLKR' A
#
# COMPACT_ATOMS: atom_id res chain seq x y z
N ARG A 1 23.43 -21.56 16.00
CA ARG A 1 22.35 -21.36 14.99
C ARG A 1 21.18 -20.65 15.68
N TYR A 2 20.94 -19.37 15.41
CA TYR A 2 19.85 -18.61 16.03
C TYR A 2 18.52 -19.06 15.43
N ARG A 3 17.60 -19.58 16.24
CA ARG A 3 16.24 -19.94 15.81
C ARG A 3 15.30 -18.79 16.16
N MET A 4 14.38 -18.48 15.26
CA MET A 4 13.34 -17.49 15.50
C MET A 4 12.47 -17.93 16.69
N ARG A 5 12.18 -17.02 17.63
CA ARG A 5 11.39 -17.32 18.84
C ARG A 5 9.89 -17.34 18.52
N TYR A 6 9.44 -18.38 17.83
CA TYR A 6 8.05 -18.54 17.41
C TYR A 6 7.04 -18.37 18.56
N ASP A 7 7.36 -18.87 19.75
CA ASP A 7 6.46 -18.78 20.92
C ASP A 7 6.22 -17.34 21.37
N TYR A 8 7.25 -16.49 21.30
CA TYR A 8 7.15 -15.07 21.65
C TYR A 8 6.30 -14.29 20.63
N PHE A 9 6.45 -14.57 19.34
CA PHE A 9 5.65 -13.91 18.32
C PHE A 9 4.20 -14.41 18.30
N ARG A 10 3.97 -15.69 18.63
CA ARG A 10 2.62 -16.24 18.82
C ARG A 10 1.92 -15.65 20.03
N SER A 11 2.61 -15.45 21.17
CA SER A 11 2.00 -14.85 22.36
C SER A 11 1.63 -13.37 22.14
N LEU A 12 2.36 -12.66 21.28
CA LEU A 12 2.03 -11.31 20.84
C LEU A 12 0.91 -11.24 19.79
N GLY A 13 0.35 -12.38 19.36
CA GLY A 13 -0.68 -12.44 18.32
C GLY A 13 -0.19 -11.97 16.94
N LEU A 14 1.13 -11.91 16.75
CA LEU A 14 1.72 -11.46 15.49
C LEU A 14 1.66 -12.57 14.45
N CYS A 15 1.44 -12.19 13.19
CA CYS A 15 1.47 -13.13 12.08
C CYS A 15 2.90 -13.64 11.89
N VAL A 16 3.18 -14.88 12.31
CA VAL A 16 4.52 -15.49 12.21
C VAL A 16 4.77 -16.14 10.84
N GLY A 17 3.78 -16.09 9.93
CA GLY A 17 3.85 -16.61 8.58
C GLY A 17 3.67 -15.52 7.51
N SER A 18 4.29 -15.71 6.35
CA SER A 18 4.20 -14.80 5.20
C SER A 18 2.82 -14.76 4.55
N GLY A 19 1.95 -15.73 4.82
CA GLY A 19 0.68 -15.91 4.10
C GLY A 19 -0.24 -14.68 4.12
N VAL A 20 -0.28 -13.92 5.21
CA VAL A 20 -1.10 -12.68 5.29
C VAL A 20 -0.53 -11.60 4.37
N VAL A 21 0.80 -11.46 4.32
CA VAL A 21 1.48 -10.52 3.43
C VAL A 21 1.33 -10.96 1.97
N GLU A 22 1.50 -12.25 1.67
CA GLU A 22 1.33 -12.80 0.33
C GLU A 22 -0.09 -12.65 -0.19
N ALA A 23 -1.09 -12.90 0.66
CA ALA A 23 -2.50 -12.64 0.36
C ALA A 23 -2.75 -11.14 0.09
N GLY A 24 -2.17 -10.26 0.92
CA GLY A 24 -2.22 -8.82 0.73
C GLY A 24 -1.67 -8.39 -0.64
N CYS A 25 -0.47 -8.87 -0.99
CA CYS A 25 0.16 -8.59 -2.28
C CYS A 25 -0.69 -9.10 -3.46
N ARG A 26 -1.28 -10.30 -3.34
CA ARG A 26 -2.16 -10.85 -4.37
C ARG A 26 -3.41 -9.99 -4.59
N VAL A 27 -4.01 -9.48 -3.52
CA VAL A 27 -5.22 -8.65 -3.58
C VAL A 27 -4.91 -7.23 -4.07
N VAL A 28 -3.88 -6.59 -3.52
CA VAL A 28 -3.51 -5.20 -3.87
C VAL A 28 -2.97 -5.11 -5.29
N ILE A 29 -1.97 -5.94 -5.62
CA ILE A 29 -1.19 -5.87 -6.87
C ILE A 29 -1.79 -6.83 -7.90
N GLY A 30 -1.94 -8.11 -7.53
CA GLY A 30 -2.29 -9.18 -8.45
C GLY A 30 -3.63 -8.99 -9.17
N GLN A 31 -4.63 -8.46 -8.48
CA GLN A 31 -5.95 -8.23 -9.08
C GLN A 31 -5.94 -7.20 -10.21
N ARG A 32 -5.06 -6.18 -10.15
CA ARG A 32 -5.12 -5.04 -11.08
C ARG A 32 -3.92 -4.91 -12.00
N LEU A 33 -2.74 -5.33 -11.57
CA LEU A 33 -1.49 -5.18 -12.33
C LEU A 33 -1.09 -6.44 -13.09
N LYS A 34 -1.63 -7.61 -12.73
CA LYS A 34 -1.28 -8.91 -13.32
C LYS A 34 -2.43 -9.50 -14.14
N GLN A 35 -3.13 -8.67 -14.91
CA GLN A 35 -4.16 -9.11 -15.85
C GLN A 35 -3.61 -9.16 -17.27
N SER A 36 -4.18 -10.03 -18.11
CA SER A 36 -3.76 -10.19 -19.51
C SER A 36 -3.92 -8.88 -20.28
N GLY A 37 -2.94 -8.56 -21.13
CA GLY A 37 -2.97 -7.37 -22.00
C GLY A 37 -2.71 -6.04 -21.29
N MET A 38 -2.34 -6.03 -20.00
CA MET A 38 -2.06 -4.79 -19.30
C MET A 38 -0.58 -4.38 -19.40
N PHE A 39 -0.36 -3.18 -19.95
CA PHE A 39 0.93 -2.51 -19.95
C PHE A 39 0.85 -1.30 -19.02
N TRP A 40 1.77 -1.24 -18.06
CA TRP A 40 1.86 -0.14 -17.11
C TRP A 40 3.19 0.56 -17.24
N SER A 41 3.14 1.90 -17.20
CA SER A 41 4.33 2.68 -16.89
C SER A 41 4.62 2.59 -15.39
N LEU A 42 5.88 2.73 -14.99
CA LEU A 42 6.29 2.66 -13.59
C LEU A 42 5.50 3.65 -12.71
N ASN A 43 5.35 4.89 -13.18
CA ASN A 43 4.60 5.93 -12.48
C ASN A 43 3.11 5.58 -12.38
N GLY A 44 2.50 5.05 -13.45
CA GLY A 44 1.10 4.64 -13.44
C GLY A 44 0.86 3.47 -12.49
N ALA A 45 1.71 2.44 -12.52
CA ALA A 45 1.63 1.31 -11.61
C ALA A 45 1.74 1.77 -10.14
N ASN A 46 2.71 2.64 -9.84
CA ASN A 46 2.93 3.12 -8.47
C ASN A 46 1.74 3.95 -7.96
N ALA A 47 1.16 4.82 -8.80
CA ALA A 47 -0.03 5.58 -8.44
C ALA A 47 -1.24 4.68 -8.15
N ILE A 48 -1.46 3.64 -8.97
CA ILE A 48 -2.56 2.68 -8.78
C ILE A 48 -2.35 1.83 -7.53
N ILE A 49 -1.12 1.40 -7.24
CA ILE A 49 -0.80 0.66 -6.00
C ILE A 49 -1.10 1.53 -4.78
N ALA A 50 -0.66 2.80 -4.77
CA ALA A 50 -0.91 3.72 -3.67
C ALA A 50 -2.41 3.96 -3.43
N LEU A 51 -3.17 4.14 -4.51
CA LEU A 51 -4.62 4.28 -4.48
C LEU A 51 -5.31 3.04 -3.88
N ARG A 52 -4.96 1.85 -4.40
CA ARG A 52 -5.54 0.57 -3.95
C ARG A 52 -5.21 0.26 -2.49
N SER A 53 -3.97 0.51 -2.08
CA SER A 53 -3.52 0.33 -0.70
C SER A 53 -4.34 1.21 0.26
N SER A 54 -4.58 2.46 -0.13
CA SER A 54 -5.37 3.41 0.67
C SER A 54 -6.84 3.00 0.76
N LEU A 55 -7.41 2.49 -0.34
CA LEU A 55 -8.79 2.00 -0.38
C LEU A 55 -8.99 0.76 0.52
N LEU A 56 -8.12 -0.24 0.38
CA LEU A 56 -8.21 -1.49 1.16
C LEU A 56 -7.92 -1.28 2.65
N SER A 57 -7.11 -0.28 2.98
CA SER A 57 -6.83 0.11 4.37
C SER A 57 -7.93 0.99 4.99
N GLY A 58 -8.97 1.38 4.24
CA GLY A 58 -10.01 2.30 4.70
C GLY A 58 -9.53 3.74 4.90
N ARG A 59 -8.33 4.08 4.44
CA ARG A 59 -7.69 5.41 4.59
C ARG A 59 -7.77 6.24 3.31
N PHE A 60 -8.77 5.95 2.48
CA PHE A 60 -8.95 6.62 1.20
C PHE A 60 -9.13 8.14 1.35
N ASP A 61 -9.91 8.54 2.35
CA ASP A 61 -10.20 9.96 2.63
C ASP A 61 -8.95 10.74 3.07
N ASP A 62 -8.14 10.15 3.96
CA ASP A 62 -6.84 10.71 4.39
C ASP A 62 -5.86 10.81 3.21
N PHE A 63 -5.81 9.80 2.35
CA PHE A 63 -5.01 9.84 1.12
C PHE A 63 -5.43 10.98 0.21
N TRP A 64 -6.74 11.16 -0.03
CA TRP A 64 -7.26 12.22 -0.89
C TRP A 64 -7.03 13.61 -0.30
N THR A 65 -7.22 13.76 1.01
CA THR A 65 -6.95 15.00 1.74
C THR A 65 -5.48 15.41 1.60
N ARG A 66 -4.54 14.46 1.78
CA ARG A 66 -3.10 14.70 1.58
C ARG A 66 -2.75 14.99 0.12
N TYR A 67 -3.37 14.27 -0.81
CA TYR A 67 -3.16 14.52 -2.24
C TYR A 67 -3.59 15.93 -2.61
N ARG A 68 -4.77 16.39 -2.16
CA ARG A 68 -5.24 17.76 -2.37
C ARG A 68 -4.33 18.79 -1.71
N ALA A 69 -3.86 18.54 -0.48
CA ALA A 69 -2.93 19.43 0.21
C ALA A 69 -1.59 19.56 -0.53
N ASN A 70 -1.06 18.46 -1.08
CA ASN A 70 0.20 18.45 -1.84
C ASN A 70 0.07 19.08 -3.23
N ASN A 71 -1.10 18.98 -3.86
CA ASN A 71 -1.38 19.57 -5.18
C ASN A 71 -2.00 20.96 -5.09
N CYS A 72 -2.26 21.47 -3.89
CA CYS A 72 -2.61 22.87 -3.71
C CYS A 72 -1.41 23.71 -4.16
N PRO A 73 -1.56 24.58 -5.18
CA PRO A 73 -0.48 25.48 -5.55
C PRO A 73 -0.16 26.27 -4.29
N LYS A 74 1.09 26.16 -3.81
CA LYS A 74 1.56 27.02 -2.73
C LYS A 74 1.38 28.43 -3.26
N GLN A 75 0.33 29.11 -2.81
CA GLN A 75 0.15 30.52 -3.08
C GLN A 75 1.35 31.17 -2.40
N THR A 76 2.40 31.40 -3.18
CA THR A 76 3.50 32.27 -2.80
C THR A 76 2.84 33.62 -2.61
N LEU A 77 2.47 33.93 -1.37
CA LEU A 77 2.15 35.28 -0.95
C LEU A 77 3.41 36.11 -1.22
N LYS A 78 3.52 36.67 -2.43
CA LYS A 78 4.39 37.81 -2.67
C LYS A 78 3.85 38.93 -1.80
N ARG A 79 4.59 39.26 -0.75
CA ARG A 79 4.52 40.57 -0.12
C ARG A 79 4.99 41.63 -1.12
#